data_AF-X1L222-F1
#
_entry.id   AF-X1L222-F1
#
_cell.length_a   1.000
_cell.length_b   1.000
_cell.length_c   1.000
_cell.angle_alpha   90.00
_cell.angle_beta   90.00
_cell.angle_gamma   90.00
#
_symmetry.space_group_name_H-M   'P 1'
#
loop_
_entity.id
_entity.type
_entity.pdbx_description
1 polymer ?
#
loop_
_entity_poly.entity_id
_entity_poly.type
_entity_poly.pdbx_seq_one_letter_code
_entity_poly.pdbx_strand_id
1 'polypeptide(L)'
;LYFKDILIGSSIVALAKIIETALHNSISNNKLILVILRGDGGKMLGLTLNKNTSIKNNLFCLDELELEAGDWIDIGAPFQTENHKAFPVTIKSLVFYSDKKDS
;
A
#
# COMPACT_ATOMS: atom_id res chain seq x y z
N LEU A 1 0.52 -3.06 5.18
CA LEU A 1 1.32 -4.18 4.63
C LEU A 1 2.29 -3.58 3.61
N TYR A 2 3.58 -3.89 3.69
CA TYR A 2 4.58 -3.45 2.71
C TYR A 2 5.16 -4.67 1.99
N PHE A 3 5.11 -4.70 0.67
CA PHE A 3 5.67 -5.77 -0.15
C PHE A 3 6.74 -5.18 -1.08
N LYS A 4 8.00 -5.55 -0.82
CA LYS A 4 9.14 -5.12 -1.65
C LYS A 4 9.13 -5.77 -3.03
N ASP A 5 8.66 -7.00 -3.11
CA ASP A 5 8.43 -7.72 -4.36
C ASP A 5 7.05 -8.38 -4.31
N ILE A 6 6.24 -8.17 -5.34
CA ILE A 6 5.07 -9.03 -5.55
C ILE A 6 5.59 -10.34 -6.13
N LEU A 7 5.25 -11.47 -5.51
CA LEU A 7 5.57 -12.80 -6.02
C LEU A 7 4.76 -13.05 -7.31
N ILE A 8 5.27 -12.59 -8.44
CA ILE A 8 4.67 -12.73 -9.79
C ILE A 8 4.50 -14.22 -10.18
N GLY A 9 5.15 -15.16 -9.47
CA GLY A 9 4.99 -16.60 -9.68
C GLY A 9 3.75 -17.24 -9.02
N SER A 10 3.02 -16.53 -8.17
CA SER A 10 1.83 -17.05 -7.46
C SER A 10 0.54 -16.39 -7.94
N SER A 11 -0.59 -17.12 -7.88
CA SER A 11 -1.89 -16.56 -8.23
C SER A 11 -2.22 -15.37 -7.32
N ILE A 12 -2.34 -14.16 -7.89
CA ILE A 12 -2.74 -12.93 -7.18
C ILE A 12 -4.05 -13.11 -6.41
N VAL A 13 -4.93 -14.01 -6.87
CA VAL A 13 -6.18 -14.39 -6.20
C VAL A 13 -5.90 -15.15 -4.90
N ALA A 14 -4.91 -16.05 -4.89
CA ALA A 14 -4.51 -16.75 -3.68
C ALA A 14 -3.93 -15.77 -2.64
N LEU A 15 -3.09 -14.82 -3.07
CA LEU A 15 -2.61 -13.75 -2.19
C LEU A 15 -3.78 -12.94 -1.60
N ALA A 16 -4.77 -12.57 -2.42
CA ALA A 16 -5.95 -11.86 -1.96
C ALA A 16 -6.72 -12.63 -0.87
N LYS A 17 -6.86 -13.96 -1.02
CA LYS A 17 -7.51 -14.82 -0.01
C LYS A 17 -6.71 -14.98 1.27
N ILE A 18 -5.40 -15.05 1.16
CA ILE A 18 -4.51 -15.04 2.33
C ILE A 18 -4.66 -13.72 3.09
N ILE A 19 -4.66 -12.58 2.39
CA ILE A 19 -4.86 -11.26 3.00
C ILE A 19 -6.22 -11.17 3.71
N GLU A 20 -7.30 -11.61 3.07
CA GLU A 20 -8.65 -11.65 3.67
C GLU A 20 -8.67 -12.46 4.97
N THR A 21 -8.03 -13.63 4.96
CA THR A 21 -7.97 -14.51 6.13
C THR A 21 -7.12 -13.89 7.25
N ALA A 22 -5.93 -13.39 6.92
CA ALA A 22 -4.99 -12.81 7.88
C ALA A 22 -5.52 -11.52 8.52
N LEU A 23 -6.31 -10.74 7.78
CA LEU A 23 -6.86 -9.47 8.23
C LEU A 23 -8.33 -9.54 8.64
N HIS A 24 -8.89 -10.73 8.91
CA HIS A 24 -10.30 -10.91 9.25
C HIS A 24 -10.81 -9.92 10.31
N ASN A 25 -10.04 -9.72 11.40
CA ASN A 25 -10.40 -8.77 12.45
C ASN A 25 -10.37 -7.30 11.99
N SER A 26 -9.45 -6.92 11.10
CA SER A 26 -9.43 -5.56 10.54
C SER A 26 -10.63 -5.33 9.64
N ILE A 27 -11.01 -6.35 8.86
CA ILE A 27 -12.18 -6.32 7.98
C ILE A 27 -13.47 -6.22 8.81
N SER A 28 -13.64 -7.09 9.81
CA SER A 28 -14.84 -7.11 10.66
C SER A 28 -15.04 -5.82 11.45
N ASN A 29 -13.93 -5.17 11.85
CA ASN A 29 -13.95 -3.88 12.55
C ASN A 29 -13.87 -2.67 11.60
N ASN A 30 -14.03 -2.86 10.29
CA ASN A 30 -13.99 -1.80 9.29
C ASN A 30 -12.75 -0.89 9.40
N LYS A 31 -11.58 -1.46 9.73
CA LYS A 31 -10.32 -0.73 9.81
C LYS A 31 -9.76 -0.47 8.41
N LEU A 32 -9.04 0.63 8.27
CA LEU A 32 -8.27 0.94 7.07
C LEU A 32 -7.20 -0.15 6.84
N ILE A 33 -7.21 -0.74 5.66
CA ILE A 33 -6.16 -1.64 5.18
C ILE A 33 -5.34 -0.87 4.15
N LEU A 34 -4.11 -0.54 4.53
CA LEU A 34 -3.12 0.09 3.65
C LEU A 34 -2.13 -0.96 3.15
N VAL A 35 -2.06 -1.13 1.84
CA VAL A 35 -1.09 -1.97 1.14
C VAL A 35 -0.16 -1.05 0.37
N ILE A 36 1.14 -1.21 0.56
CA ILE A 36 2.18 -0.45 -0.12
C ILE A 36 3.07 -1.45 -0.87
N LEU A 37 3.32 -1.16 -2.14
CA LEU A 37 4.08 -1.99 -3.06
C LEU A 37 5.20 -1.18 -3.67
N ARG A 38 6.38 -1.79 -3.82
CA ARG A 38 7.48 -1.17 -4.57
C ARG A 38 7.28 -1.28 -6.09
N GLY A 39 6.62 -2.34 -6.55
CA GLY A 39 6.28 -2.54 -7.98
C GLY A 39 4.90 -2.01 -8.37
N ASP A 40 4.61 -2.00 -9.66
CA ASP A 40 3.43 -1.43 -10.35
C ASP A 40 2.13 -2.28 -10.24
N GLY A 41 1.99 -3.05 -9.16
CA GLY A 41 0.92 -4.05 -8.99
C GLY A 41 -0.31 -3.58 -8.21
N GLY A 42 -0.38 -2.34 -7.77
CA GLY A 42 -1.37 -1.85 -6.80
C GLY A 42 -2.78 -1.87 -7.33
N LYS A 43 -2.97 -1.43 -8.58
CA LYS A 43 -4.28 -1.52 -9.25
C LYS A 43 -4.76 -2.97 -9.40
N MET A 44 -3.89 -3.88 -9.85
CA MET A 44 -4.24 -5.29 -10.04
C MET A 44 -4.61 -5.94 -8.71
N LEU A 45 -3.81 -5.73 -7.66
CA LEU A 45 -4.06 -6.28 -6.34
C LEU A 45 -5.35 -5.69 -5.75
N GLY A 46 -5.56 -4.37 -5.85
CA GLY A 46 -6.74 -3.69 -5.35
C GLY A 46 -8.04 -4.18 -5.99
N LEU A 47 -8.06 -4.30 -7.32
CA LEU A 47 -9.19 -4.88 -8.06
C LEU A 47 -9.41 -6.35 -7.71
N THR A 48 -8.33 -7.12 -7.54
CA THR A 48 -8.43 -8.54 -7.18
C THR A 48 -9.00 -8.72 -5.78
N LEU A 49 -8.54 -7.94 -4.80
CA LEU A 49 -9.08 -7.92 -3.44
C LEU A 49 -10.57 -7.54 -3.47
N ASN A 50 -10.91 -6.44 -4.15
CA ASN A 50 -12.30 -5.98 -4.25
C ASN A 50 -13.21 -7.03 -4.92
N LYS A 51 -12.76 -7.70 -5.98
CA LYS A 51 -13.56 -8.69 -6.71
C LYS A 51 -13.69 -10.02 -5.96
N ASN A 52 -12.63 -10.49 -5.33
CA ASN A 52 -12.55 -11.86 -4.82
C ASN A 52 -12.70 -11.99 -3.30
N THR A 53 -12.76 -10.88 -2.55
CA THR A 53 -12.84 -10.90 -1.08
C THR A 53 -13.97 -10.02 -0.54
N SER A 54 -14.19 -10.07 0.76
CA SER A 54 -15.09 -9.20 1.52
C SER A 54 -14.55 -7.77 1.73
N ILE A 55 -13.30 -7.49 1.33
CA ILE A 55 -12.69 -6.16 1.44
C ILE A 55 -13.25 -5.25 0.35
N LYS A 56 -14.17 -4.34 0.69
CA LYS A 56 -14.84 -3.47 -0.31
C LYS A 56 -14.42 -2.01 -0.25
N ASN A 57 -14.49 -1.38 0.92
CA ASN A 57 -14.53 0.09 1.00
C ASN A 57 -13.33 0.73 1.72
N ASN A 58 -12.57 -0.06 2.50
CA ASN A 58 -11.51 0.44 3.38
C ASN A 58 -10.13 -0.10 2.97
N LEU A 59 -9.85 -0.12 1.68
CA LEU A 59 -8.60 -0.60 1.10
C LEU A 59 -7.93 0.48 0.28
N PHE A 60 -6.64 0.68 0.55
CA PHE A 60 -5.76 1.50 -0.25
C PHE A 60 -4.58 0.66 -0.70
N CYS A 61 -4.37 0.60 -2.01
CA CYS A 61 -3.15 0.05 -2.60
C CYS A 61 -2.35 1.22 -3.17
N LEU A 62 -1.19 1.49 -2.58
CA LEU A 62 -0.19 2.40 -3.09
C LEU A 62 0.91 1.57 -3.75
N ASP A 63 1.23 1.85 -5.00
CA ASP A 63 2.30 1.18 -5.76
C ASP A 63 3.43 2.15 -6.11
N GLU A 64 4.54 1.58 -6.59
CA GLU A 64 5.74 2.31 -7.00
C GLU A 64 6.37 3.17 -5.87
N LEU A 65 6.20 2.75 -4.61
CA LEU A 65 6.82 3.41 -3.46
C LEU A 65 8.05 2.63 -2.97
N GLU A 66 9.20 3.27 -3.01
CA GLU A 66 10.42 2.83 -2.36
C GLU A 66 10.55 3.57 -1.03
N LEU A 67 10.65 2.81 0.07
CA LEU A 67 10.64 3.33 1.43
C LEU A 67 11.83 2.77 2.20
N GLU A 68 12.43 3.62 3.02
CA GLU A 68 13.45 3.27 3.98
C GLU A 68 12.90 3.28 5.42
N ALA A 69 13.63 2.64 6.33
CA ALA A 69 13.26 2.66 7.73
C ALA A 69 13.36 4.10 8.28
N GLY A 70 12.24 4.61 8.78
CA GLY A 70 12.14 5.99 9.27
C GLY A 70 11.46 6.96 8.31
N ASP A 71 11.10 6.53 7.10
CA ASP A 71 10.26 7.35 6.21
C ASP A 71 8.85 7.55 6.77
N TRP A 72 8.32 8.75 6.59
CA TRP A 72 6.92 9.07 6.85
C TRP A 72 6.16 9.19 5.53
N ILE A 73 4.91 8.70 5.54
CA ILE A 73 4.00 8.80 4.41
C ILE A 73 2.81 9.64 4.82
N ASP A 74 2.64 10.79 4.17
CA ASP A 74 1.43 11.60 4.27
C ASP A 74 0.49 11.26 3.12
N ILE A 75 -0.74 10.90 3.44
CA ILE A 75 -1.81 10.63 2.46
C ILE A 75 -2.81 11.78 2.55
N GLY A 76 -2.89 12.60 1.49
CA GLY A 76 -3.80 13.74 1.44
C GLY A 76 -5.24 13.35 1.08
N ALA A 77 -6.12 14.34 1.04
CA ALA A 77 -7.52 14.14 0.63
C ALA A 77 -7.60 13.65 -0.84
N PRO A 78 -8.59 12.81 -1.19
CA PRO A 78 -8.71 12.31 -2.55
C PRO A 78 -9.04 13.42 -3.54
N PHE A 79 -8.41 13.36 -4.70
CA PHE A 79 -8.93 14.01 -5.90
C PHE A 79 -10.11 13.18 -6.39
N GLN A 80 -11.34 13.70 -6.21
CA GLN A 80 -12.53 13.06 -6.77
C GLN A 80 -12.71 13.52 -8.22
N THR A 81 -12.60 12.56 -9.13
CA THR A 81 -13.25 12.64 -10.45
C THR A 81 -14.41 11.67 -10.46
N GLU A 82 -15.36 11.83 -11.40
CA GLU A 82 -16.63 11.08 -11.42
C GLU A 82 -16.46 9.54 -11.28
N ASN A 83 -15.33 8.97 -11.73
CA ASN A 83 -15.08 7.52 -11.73
C ASN A 83 -13.76 7.08 -11.10
N HIS A 84 -12.90 8.00 -10.65
CA HIS A 84 -11.60 7.67 -10.06
C HIS A 84 -11.32 8.53 -8.83
N LYS A 85 -10.89 7.87 -7.76
CA LYS A 85 -10.29 8.52 -6.59
C LYS A 85 -8.80 8.24 -6.60
N ALA A 86 -8.01 9.27 -6.86
CA ALA A 86 -6.57 9.24 -6.66
C ALA A 86 -6.25 9.99 -5.36
N PHE A 87 -5.27 9.51 -4.60
CA PHE A 87 -4.85 10.14 -3.36
C PHE A 87 -3.42 10.64 -3.52
N PRO A 88 -3.14 11.93 -3.27
CA PRO A 88 -1.77 12.43 -3.28
C PRO A 88 -1.01 11.80 -2.11
N VAL A 89 0.20 11.33 -2.38
CA VAL A 89 1.11 10.73 -1.40
C VAL A 89 2.38 11.55 -1.36
N THR A 90 2.85 11.91 -0.16
CA THR A 90 4.16 12.52 0.05
C THR A 90 5.01 11.62 0.94
N ILE A 91 6.20 11.26 0.47
CA ILE A 91 7.21 10.58 1.28
C ILE A 91 8.14 11.64 1.87
N LYS A 92 8.36 11.59 3.18
CA LYS A 92 9.35 12.41 3.89
C LYS A 92 10.42 11.48 4.45
N SER A 93 11.67 11.72 4.05
CA SER A 93 12.82 10.97 4.53
C SER A 93 13.64 11.77 5.53
N LEU A 94 14.09 11.11 6.58
CA LEU A 94 15.04 11.70 7.53
C LEU A 94 16.45 11.59 6.95
N VAL A 95 17.06 12.72 6.61
CA VAL A 95 18.45 12.74 6.13
C VAL A 95 19.36 13.16 7.28
N PHE A 96 20.30 12.31 7.64
CA PHE A 96 21.38 12.65 8.56
C PHE A 96 22.62 13.07 7.77
N TYR A 97 23.00 14.33 7.88
CA TYR A 97 24.32 14.77 7.43
C TYR A 97 25.33 14.39 8.50
N SER A 98 26.28 13.52 8.17
CA SER A 98 27.50 13.40 8.96
C SER A 98 28.38 14.58 8.59
N ASP A 99 28.65 15.46 9.56
CA ASP A 99 29.72 16.44 9.42
C ASP A 99 31.00 15.66 9.17
N LYS A 100 31.49 15.67 7.91
CA LYS A 100 32.87 15.31 7.64
C LYS A 100 33.73 16.34 8.37
N LYS A 101 34.21 15.97 9.56
CA LYS A 101 35.45 16.55 10.06
C LYS A 101 36.53 16.07 9.10
N ASP A 102 36.88 16.95 8.17
CA ASP A 102 38.13 16.85 7.43
C ASP A 102 39.26 16.76 8.47
N SER A 103 39.90 15.59 8.53
CA SER A 103 41.10 15.31 9.31
C SER A 103 42.20 14.84 8.37
#